data_AF-A0A285B360-F1
#
_entry.id   AF-A0A285B360-F1
#
_cell.length_a   1.000
_cell.length_b   1.000
_cell.length_c   1.000
_cell.angle_alpha   90.00
_cell.angle_beta   90.00
_cell.angle_gamma   90.00
#
_symmetry.space_group_name_H-M   'P 1'
#
loop_
_entity.id
_entity.type
_entity.pdbx_description
1 polymer ?
#
loop_
_entity_poly.entity_id
_entity_poly.type
_entity_poly.pdbx_seq_one_letter_code
_entity_poly.pdbx_strand_id
1 'polypeptide(L)' 'MIKLFAAFLATALLAGCTPRIEIAASKEPITINMNVKIEHEIHIKLDKDVENLLKSRSDLF' A
#
# COMPACT_ATOMS: atom_id res chain seq x y z
N MET A 1 -16.18 55.83 -14.46
CA MET A 1 -14.86 55.23 -14.80
C MET A 1 -14.08 54.76 -13.57
N ILE A 2 -13.96 55.55 -12.50
CA ILE A 2 -13.18 55.19 -11.28
C ILE A 2 -13.60 53.85 -10.62
N LYS A 3 -14.90 53.55 -10.58
CA LYS A 3 -15.44 52.32 -9.97
C LYS A 3 -15.03 51.04 -10.71
N LEU A 4 -14.88 51.12 -12.04
CA LEU A 4 -14.47 49.99 -12.87
C LEU A 4 -12.98 49.66 -12.68
N PHE A 5 -12.17 50.69 -12.47
CA PHE A 5 -10.74 50.57 -12.20
C PHE A 5 -10.47 49.97 -10.82
N ALA A 6 -11.25 50.36 -9.80
CA ALA A 6 -11.16 49.80 -8.45
C ALA A 6 -11.56 48.32 -8.40
N ALA A 7 -12.59 47.92 -9.15
CA ALA A 7 -13.00 46.53 -9.24
C ALA A 7 -11.95 45.64 -9.92
N PHE A 8 -11.29 46.17 -10.95
CA PHE A 8 -10.21 45.47 -11.67
C PHE A 8 -8.94 45.30 -10.80
N LEU A 9 -8.63 46.29 -9.96
CA LEU A 9 -7.49 46.21 -9.05
C LEU A 9 -7.74 45.20 -7.91
N ALA A 10 -8.98 45.08 -7.44
CA ALA A 10 -9.36 44.13 -6.40
C ALA A 10 -9.29 42.67 -6.88
N THR A 11 -9.67 42.39 -8.12
CA THR A 11 -9.57 41.03 -8.69
C THR A 11 -8.12 40.62 -8.99
N ALA A 12 -7.26 41.58 -9.35
CA ALA A 12 -5.83 41.32 -9.55
C ALA A 12 -5.11 40.91 -8.25
N LEU A 13 -5.50 41.48 -7.11
CA LEU A 13 -4.92 41.16 -5.80
C LEU A 13 -5.27 39.75 -5.30
N LEU A 14 -6.41 39.21 -5.74
CA LEU A 14 -6.88 37.87 -5.34
C LEU A 14 -6.30 36.74 -6.21
N ALA A 15 -5.71 37.07 -7.37
CA ALA A 15 -5.14 36.08 -8.30
C ALA A 15 -3.76 35.54 -7.89
N GLY A 16 -3.16 36.06 -6.81
CA GLY A 16 -1.80 35.70 -6.38
C GLY A 16 -1.68 34.45 -5.49
N CYS A 17 -2.79 33.89 -5.01
CA CYS A 17 -2.74 32.70 -4.15
C CYS A 17 -2.65 31.42 -4.98
N THR A 18 -1.44 31.04 -5.39
CA THR A 18 -1.15 29.69 -5.88
C THR A 18 -0.65 28.83 -4.72
N PRO A 19 -1.45 27.91 -4.16
CA PRO A 19 -0.98 27.01 -3.12
C PRO A 19 0.11 26.11 -3.72
N ARG A 20 1.33 26.28 -3.22
CA ARG A 20 2.47 25.45 -3.64
C ARG A 20 2.35 24.11 -2.91
N ILE A 21 1.90 23.10 -3.64
CA ILE A 21 1.84 21.71 -3.15
C ILE A 21 3.19 21.06 -3.46
N GLU A 22 3.96 20.77 -2.42
CA GLU A 22 5.19 20.00 -2.56
C GLU A 22 4.96 18.58 -2.07
N ILE A 23 5.25 17.61 -2.94
CA ILE A 23 5.28 16.20 -2.58
C ILE A 23 6.68 15.91 -2.06
N ALA A 24 6.88 16.08 -0.76
CA ALA A 24 8.10 15.67 -0.09
C ALA A 24 7.94 14.22 0.41
N ALA A 25 8.74 13.31 -0.12
CA ALA A 25 8.96 12.03 0.55
C ALA A 25 9.66 12.31 1.89
N SER A 26 9.22 11.64 2.96
CA SER A 26 9.87 11.75 4.27
C SER A 26 11.36 11.44 4.14
N LYS A 27 12.22 12.32 4.67
CA LYS A 27 13.68 12.10 4.72
C LYS A 27 14.04 10.99 5.70
N GLU A 28 13.20 10.79 6.70
CA GLU A 28 13.41 9.81 7.76
C GLU A 28 12.69 8.50 7.41
N PRO A 29 13.31 7.34 7.68
CA PRO A 29 12.68 6.04 7.48
C PRO A 29 11.42 5.88 8.33
N ILE A 30 10.36 5.33 7.73
CA ILE A 30 9.15 4.96 8.47
C ILE A 30 9.43 3.68 9.25
N THR A 31 9.38 3.75 10.59
CA THR A 31 9.56 2.57 11.44
C THR A 31 8.21 1.88 11.64
N ILE A 32 8.04 0.72 11.00
CA ILE A 32 6.85 -0.13 11.15
C ILE A 32 7.16 -1.21 12.20
N ASN A 33 6.75 -0.99 13.44
CA ASN A 33 6.88 -1.99 14.50
C ASN A 33 5.59 -2.81 14.60
N MET A 34 5.61 -4.03 14.08
CA MET A 34 4.46 -4.92 14.08
C MET A 34 4.80 -6.25 14.73
N ASN A 35 4.00 -6.67 15.70
CA ASN A 35 4.06 -8.00 16.27
C ASN A 35 3.14 -8.93 15.49
N VAL A 36 3.67 -9.60 14.46
CA VAL A 36 2.91 -10.52 13.61
C VAL A 36 3.26 -11.96 13.97
N LYS A 37 2.24 -12.75 14.32
CA LYS A 37 2.37 -14.21 14.47
C LYS A 37 1.74 -14.86 13.23
N ILE A 38 2.56 -15.53 12.42
CA ILE A 38 2.10 -16.25 11.23
C ILE A 38 1.97 -17.72 11.62
N GLU A 39 0.74 -18.21 11.67
CA GLU A 39 0.44 -19.63 11.87
C GLU A 39 0.06 -20.24 10.52
N HIS A 40 0.83 -21.23 10.08
CA HIS A 40 0.60 -21.93 8.82
C HIS A 40 0.50 -23.43 9.13
N GLU A 41 -0.69 -23.99 9.01
CA GLU A 41 -0.92 -25.42 9.20
C GLU A 41 -1.15 -26.07 7.85
N ILE A 42 -0.22 -26.92 7.44
CA ILE A 42 -0.33 -27.70 6.20
C ILE A 42 -0.91 -29.07 6.56
N HIS A 43 -2.21 -29.24 6.30
CA HIS A 43 -2.85 -30.56 6.38
C HIS A 43 -2.64 -31.32 5.07
N ILE A 44 -1.66 -32.22 5.05
CA ILE A 44 -1.47 -33.15 3.94
C ILE A 44 -2.46 -34.30 4.10
N LYS A 45 -3.52 -34.31 3.30
CA LYS A 45 -4.37 -35.48 3.12
C LYS A 45 -3.88 -36.25 1.90
N LEU A 46 -3.38 -37.47 2.12
CA LEU A 46 -2.98 -38.37 1.04
C LEU A 46 -4.24 -38.96 0.41
N ASP A 47 -4.34 -38.86 -0.92
CA ASP A 47 -5.36 -39.59 -1.67
C ASP A 47 -5.07 -41.09 -1.57
N LYS A 48 -6.14 -41.90 -1.57
CA LYS A 48 -6.07 -43.36 -1.37
C LYS A 48 -5.14 -44.04 -2.38
N ASP A 49 -5.06 -43.52 -3.59
CA ASP A 49 -4.18 -44.05 -4.64
C ASP A 49 -2.70 -43.79 -4.31
N VAL A 50 -2.38 -42.64 -3.70
CA VAL A 50 -1.03 -42.31 -3.24
C VAL A 50 -0.66 -43.13 -2.01
N GLU A 51 -1.60 -43.36 -1.07
CA GLU A 51 -1.39 -44.30 0.05
C GLU A 51 -1.06 -45.71 -0.43
N ASN A 52 -1.77 -46.21 -1.44
CA ASN A 52 -1.55 -47.55 -1.97
C ASN A 52 -0.20 -47.66 -2.67
N LEU A 53 0.19 -46.64 -3.43
CA LEU A 53 1.51 -46.57 -4.06
C LEU A 53 2.64 -46.50 -3.02
N LEU A 54 2.48 -45.72 -1.95
CA LEU A 54 3.44 -45.65 -0.84
C LEU A 54 3.55 -46.98 -0.08
N LYS A 55 2.44 -47.69 0.15
CA LYS A 55 2.47 -49.03 0.77
C LYS A 55 3.21 -50.06 -0.08
N SER A 56 3.13 -49.96 -1.40
CA SER A 56 3.84 -50.86 -2.32
C SER A 56 5.34 -50.58 -2.45
N ARG A 57 5.79 -49.43 -1.93
CA ARG A 57 7.16 -48.92 -1.99
C ARG A 57 7.56 -48.40 -0.60
N SER A 58 7.51 -49.29 0.39
CA SER A 58 7.81 -48.99 1.81
C SER A 58 9.29 -48.67 2.08
N ASP A 59 10.13 -48.77 1.05
CA ASP A 59 11.57 -48.61 1.02
C ASP A 59 12.02 -47.20 0.58
N LEU A 60 11.07 -46.31 0.25
CA LEU A 60 11.35 -44.96 -0.25
C LEU A 60 11.47 -43.87 0.84
N PHE A 61 11.23 -44.20 2.12
CA PHE A 61 11.42 -43.31 3.28
C PHE A 61 11.82 -44.08 4.54
#